data_AF-A0A9Y2AYS1-F1
#
_entry.id   AF-A0A9Y2AYS1-F1
#
_cell.length_a   1.000
_cell.length_b   1.000
_cell.length_c   1.000
_cell.angle_alpha   90.00
_cell.angle_beta   90.00
_cell.angle_gamma   90.00
#
_symmetry.space_group_name_H-M   'P 1'
#
loop_
_entity.id
_entity.type
_entity.pdbx_description
1 polymer ?
#
loop_
_entity_poly.entity_id
_entity_poly.type
_entity_poly.pdbx_seq_one_letter_code
_entity_poly.pdbx_strand_id
1 'polypeptide(L)'
;MISDVKNATDASPVSDQEFEFTLKIRVECLKSLWQAAAVHCMSQYNDSTDDLIDLIGPEEDPSIEDCLMALVLPERVSGCVMLNAVLEQQSGGQAG
;
A
#
# COMPACT_ATOMS: atom_id res chain seq x y z
N MET A 1 -36.13 -40.51 3.91
CA MET A 1 -36.11 -39.23 3.17
C MET A 1 -35.13 -38.33 3.89
N ILE A 2 -33.92 -38.23 3.35
CA ILE A 2 -32.92 -37.26 3.82
C ILE A 2 -33.35 -35.89 3.31
N SER A 3 -33.60 -34.94 4.20
CA SER A 3 -33.96 -33.58 3.81
C SER A 3 -32.71 -32.87 3.29
N ASP A 4 -32.76 -32.45 2.03
CA ASP A 4 -31.74 -31.65 1.37
C ASP A 4 -31.43 -30.39 2.19
N VAL A 5 -30.23 -30.34 2.78
CA VAL A 5 -29.63 -29.09 3.24
C VAL A 5 -29.40 -28.25 1.99
N LYS A 6 -30.30 -27.29 1.74
CA LYS A 6 -30.07 -26.20 0.81
C LYS A 6 -28.86 -25.42 1.32
N ASN A 7 -27.73 -25.65 0.67
CA ASN A 7 -26.52 -24.83 0.77
C ASN A 7 -26.91 -23.41 0.37
N ALA A 8 -27.28 -22.58 1.35
CA ALA A 8 -27.49 -21.16 1.16
C ALA A 8 -26.12 -20.55 0.93
N THR A 9 -25.73 -20.43 -0.34
CA THR A 9 -24.61 -19.58 -0.74
C THR A 9 -24.91 -18.17 -0.26
N ASP A 10 -24.09 -17.66 0.65
CA ASP A 10 -24.11 -16.28 1.13
C ASP A 10 -23.84 -15.35 -0.07
N ALA A 11 -24.89 -14.99 -0.78
CA ALA A 11 -24.86 -14.05 -1.89
C ALA A 11 -25.13 -12.66 -1.33
N SER A 12 -24.23 -12.17 -0.48
CA SER A 12 -24.21 -10.76 -0.09
C SER A 12 -24.15 -9.92 -1.38
N PRO A 13 -24.99 -8.88 -1.54
CA PRO A 13 -25.03 -8.09 -2.78
C PRO A 13 -23.68 -7.39 -2.99
N VAL A 14 -23.02 -7.72 -4.09
CA VAL A 14 -21.80 -7.02 -4.53
C VAL A 14 -22.22 -5.68 -5.12
N SER A 15 -21.62 -4.59 -4.65
CA SER A 15 -21.84 -3.24 -5.19
C SER A 15 -20.86 -2.97 -6.32
N ASP A 16 -21.32 -2.50 -7.48
CA ASP A 16 -20.48 -2.06 -8.60
C ASP A 16 -20.02 -0.60 -8.46
N GLN A 17 -20.12 -0.02 -7.25
CA GLN A 17 -19.75 1.37 -7.01
C GLN A 17 -18.24 1.50 -6.78
N GLU A 18 -17.62 2.37 -7.57
CA GLU A 18 -16.22 2.73 -7.43
C GLU A 18 -16.09 4.07 -6.69
N PHE A 19 -15.11 4.15 -5.79
CA PHE A 19 -14.80 5.35 -5.04
C PHE A 19 -13.31 5.65 -5.17
N GLU A 20 -12.96 6.91 -5.40
CA GLU A 20 -11.59 7.39 -5.52
C GLU A 20 -11.32 8.46 -4.47
N PHE A 21 -10.15 8.42 -3.84
CA PHE A 21 -9.65 9.47 -2.96
C PHE A 21 -8.24 9.87 -3.39
N THR A 22 -7.94 11.17 -3.36
CA THR A 22 -6.62 11.71 -3.72
C THR A 22 -5.86 12.13 -2.45
N LEU A 23 -4.65 11.62 -2.29
CA LEU A 23 -3.76 11.95 -1.18
C LEU A 23 -2.50 12.65 -1.69
N LYS A 24 -2.13 13.77 -1.07
CA LYS A 24 -0.90 14.50 -1.37
C LYS A 24 0.00 14.51 -0.14
N ILE A 25 1.20 13.97 -0.27
CA ILE A 25 2.20 13.89 0.80
C ILE A 25 3.47 14.60 0.34
N ARG A 26 4.11 15.29 1.30
CA ARG A 26 5.46 15.83 1.14
C ARG A 26 6.39 15.08 2.07
N VAL A 27 7.51 14.61 1.55
CA VAL A 27 8.57 14.02 2.36
C VAL A 27 9.41 15.14 2.96
N GLU A 28 9.48 15.20 4.29
CA GLU A 28 10.24 16.21 5.02
C GLU A 28 11.60 15.70 5.52
N CYS A 29 11.74 14.38 5.73
CA CYS A 29 12.95 13.75 6.24
C CYS A 29 13.09 12.34 5.66
N LEU A 30 14.15 12.11 4.88
CA LEU A 30 14.41 10.81 4.24
C LEU A 30 14.68 9.72 5.27
N LYS A 31 15.44 10.04 6.33
CA LYS A 31 15.75 9.09 7.40
C LYS A 31 14.50 8.59 8.12
N SER A 32 13.60 9.51 8.47
CA SER A 32 12.35 9.16 9.14
C SER A 32 11.40 8.38 8.23
N LEU A 33 11.38 8.71 6.93
CA LEU A 33 10.62 7.96 5.93
C LEU A 33 11.11 6.52 5.84
N TRP A 34 12.43 6.32 5.67
CA TRP A 34 13.02 4.99 5.59
C TRP A 34 12.78 4.17 6.85
N GLN A 35 12.96 4.75 8.03
CA GLN A 35 12.70 4.05 9.30
C GLN A 35 11.25 3.61 9.45
N ALA A 36 10.30 4.46 9.04
CA ALA A 36 8.88 4.10 9.06
C ALA A 36 8.61 2.94 8.11
N ALA A 37 9.13 3.00 6.87
CA ALA A 37 8.97 1.93 5.88
C ALA A 37 9.61 0.62 6.36
N ALA A 38 10.81 0.69 6.94
CA ALA A 38 11.52 -0.46 7.50
C ALA A 38 10.72 -1.18 8.59
N VAL A 39 10.18 -0.42 9.55
CA VAL A 39 9.33 -0.98 10.62
C VAL A 39 8.08 -1.62 10.03
N HIS A 40 7.47 -0.98 9.04
CA HIS A 40 6.27 -1.49 8.38
C HIS A 40 6.53 -2.81 7.64
N CYS A 41 7.55 -2.86 6.78
CA CYS A 41 7.93 -4.07 6.03
C CYS A 41 8.28 -5.24 6.96
N MET A 42 9.10 -4.98 7.99
CA MET A 42 9.48 -5.99 8.98
C MET A 42 8.28 -6.57 9.73
N SER A 43 7.28 -5.74 10.03
CA SER A 43 6.08 -6.17 10.77
C SER A 43 5.14 -7.03 9.93
N GLN A 44 5.12 -6.83 8.61
CA GLN A 44 4.20 -7.53 7.70
C GLN A 44 4.79 -8.79 7.08
N TYR A 45 6.07 -8.76 6.68
CA TYR A 45 6.65 -9.80 5.85
C TYR A 45 7.65 -10.71 6.58
N ASN A 46 8.04 -10.36 7.82
CA ASN A 46 9.12 -11.04 8.55
C ASN A 46 10.37 -11.20 7.66
N ASP A 47 10.62 -10.19 6.82
CA ASP A 47 11.68 -10.16 5.82
C ASP A 47 13.06 -10.01 6.45
N SER A 48 14.08 -10.40 5.70
CA SER A 48 15.47 -10.17 6.09
C SER A 48 15.84 -8.71 5.83
N THR A 49 16.89 -8.23 6.50
CA THR A 49 17.40 -6.87 6.25
C THR A 49 17.87 -6.66 4.80
N ASP A 50 18.38 -7.70 4.14
CA ASP A 50 18.78 -7.63 2.73
C ASP A 50 17.57 -7.42 1.82
N ASP A 51 16.47 -8.16 2.05
CA ASP A 51 15.21 -8.01 1.30
C ASP A 51 14.61 -6.61 1.46
N LEU A 52 14.76 -6.02 2.67
CA LEU A 52 14.36 -4.64 2.93
C LEU A 52 15.14 -3.65 2.06
N ILE A 53 16.47 -3.79 2.00
CA ILE A 53 17.33 -2.89 1.22
C ILE A 53 17.03 -3.02 -0.27
N ASP A 54 16.78 -4.23 -0.75
CA ASP A 54 16.37 -4.47 -2.14
C ASP A 54 15.00 -3.86 -2.47
N LEU A 55 14.10 -3.77 -1.48
CA LEU A 55 12.75 -3.22 -1.66
C LEU A 55 12.70 -1.69 -1.57
N ILE A 56 13.27 -1.08 -0.52
CA ILE A 56 13.12 0.36 -0.22
C ILE A 56 14.44 1.14 -0.32
N GLY A 57 15.51 0.50 -0.78
CA GLY A 57 16.85 1.09 -0.82
C GLY A 57 17.55 1.12 0.56
N PRO A 58 18.85 1.45 0.58
CA PRO A 58 19.61 1.61 1.82
C PRO A 58 19.18 2.86 2.61
N GLU A 59 19.45 2.89 3.93
CA GLU A 59 19.08 4.03 4.79
C GLU A 59 19.75 5.34 4.35
N GLU A 60 20.97 5.27 3.80
CA GLU A 60 21.74 6.42 3.32
C GLU A 60 21.20 7.02 2.02
N ASP A 61 20.55 6.21 1.18
CA ASP A 61 19.99 6.62 -0.11
C ASP A 61 18.67 5.87 -0.36
N PRO A 62 17.60 6.23 0.38
CA PRO A 62 16.36 5.47 0.35
C PRO A 62 15.57 5.76 -0.93
N SER A 63 14.93 4.73 -1.47
CA SER A 63 13.95 4.91 -2.53
C SER A 63 12.68 5.55 -1.96
N ILE A 64 12.47 6.82 -2.26
CA ILE A 64 11.31 7.58 -1.77
C ILE A 64 10.01 6.95 -2.28
N GLU A 65 9.98 6.54 -3.54
CA GLU A 65 8.82 5.93 -4.19
C GLU A 65 8.44 4.63 -3.48
N ASP A 66 9.37 3.71 -3.32
CA ASP A 66 9.11 2.42 -2.69
C ASP A 66 8.77 2.56 -1.21
N CYS A 67 9.43 3.47 -0.49
CA CYS A 67 9.06 3.80 0.89
C CYS A 67 7.61 4.28 1.00
N LEU A 68 7.17 5.17 0.10
CA LEU A 68 5.81 5.69 0.10
C LEU A 68 4.81 4.62 -0.32
N MET A 69 5.12 3.79 -1.32
CA MET A 69 4.25 2.67 -1.69
C MET A 69 4.09 1.67 -0.55
N ALA A 70 5.17 1.37 0.18
CA ALA A 70 5.08 0.51 1.37
C ALA A 70 4.18 1.12 2.46
N LEU A 71 4.25 2.43 2.69
CA LEU A 71 3.58 3.08 3.83
C LEU A 71 2.16 3.57 3.55
N VAL A 72 1.87 4.00 2.33
CA VAL A 72 0.68 4.79 1.99
C VAL A 72 -0.40 3.93 1.36
N LEU A 73 -0.05 2.77 0.81
CA LEU A 73 -1.04 1.84 0.31
C LEU A 73 -1.92 1.36 1.47
N PRO A 74 -3.25 1.53 1.39
CA PRO A 74 -4.12 1.07 2.45
C PRO A 74 -4.04 -0.45 2.56
N GLU A 75 -3.90 -0.96 3.78
CA GLU A 75 -4.10 -2.37 4.05
C GLU A 75 -5.48 -2.81 3.52
N ARG A 76 -5.60 -4.07 3.09
CA ARG A 76 -6.82 -4.61 2.48
C ARG A 76 -8.05 -4.24 3.32
N VAL A 77 -8.88 -3.34 2.79
CA VAL A 77 -10.14 -2.97 3.42
C VAL A 77 -11.13 -4.11 3.19
N SER A 78 -11.64 -4.71 4.27
CA SER A 78 -12.60 -5.82 4.20
C SER A 78 -13.82 -5.44 3.34
N GLY A 79 -14.09 -6.24 2.32
CA GLY A 79 -15.19 -6.01 1.37
C GLY A 79 -14.84 -5.08 0.20
N CYS A 80 -13.62 -4.57 0.15
CA CYS A 80 -13.13 -3.76 -0.97
C CYS A 80 -12.07 -4.51 -1.78
N VAL A 81 -12.01 -4.21 -3.07
CA VAL A 81 -10.90 -4.58 -3.95
C VAL A 81 -10.19 -3.31 -4.36
N MET A 82 -8.87 -3.28 -4.25
CA MET A 82 -8.07 -2.17 -4.75
C MET A 82 -8.03 -2.25 -6.28
N LEU A 83 -8.60 -1.25 -6.94
CA LEU A 83 -8.65 -1.20 -8.41
C LEU A 83 -7.42 -0.51 -9.00
N ASN A 84 -6.93 0.53 -8.35
CA ASN A 84 -5.80 1.32 -8.81
C ASN A 84 -5.02 1.91 -7.62
N ALA A 85 -3.72 2.10 -7.81
CA ALA A 85 -2.86 2.87 -6.92
C ALA A 85 -1.79 3.55 -7.78
N VAL A 86 -1.73 4.89 -7.72
CA VAL A 86 -0.81 5.68 -8.55
C VAL A 86 -0.02 6.60 -7.64
N LEU A 87 1.30 6.56 -7.78
CA LEU A 87 2.21 7.53 -7.18
C LEU A 87 2.78 8.42 -8.29
N GLU A 88 2.55 9.73 -8.19
CA GLU A 88 3.09 10.71 -9.13
C GLU A 88 4.02 11.69 -8.41
N GLN A 89 5.28 11.74 -8.85
CA GLN A 89 6.19 12.77 -8.40
C GLN A 89 5.94 14.05 -9.19
N GLN A 90 5.45 15.10 -8.51
CA GLN A 90 5.40 16.42 -9.13
C GLN A 90 6.84 16.98 -9.19
N SER A 91 7.51 16.86 -10.34
CA SER A 91 8.70 17.64 -10.62
C SER A 91 8.29 19.11 -10.65
N GLY A 92 8.69 19.87 -9.63
CA GLY A 92 8.48 21.32 -9.63
C GLY A 92 9.22 21.89 -10.85
N GLY A 93 8.47 22.26 -11.89
CA GLY A 93 9.04 22.89 -13.07
C GLY A 93 9.82 24.13 -12.64
N GLN A 94 11.13 24.14 -12.93
CA GLN A 94 11.91 25.37 -12.97
C GLN A 94 11.24 26.29 -14.00
N ALA A 95 10.48 27.27 -13.52
CA ALA A 95 10.23 28.48 -14.30
C ALA A 95 11.59 29.18 -14.50
N GLY A 96 11.88 29.52 -15.75
CA GLY A 96 13.18 30.02 -16.21
C GLY A 96 13.64 31.34 -15.64
#